data_AF-A0A533VE74-F1
#
_entry.id   AF-A0A533VE74-F1
#
_cell.length_a   1.000
_cell.length_b   1.000
_cell.length_c   1.000
_cell.angle_alpha   90.00
_cell.angle_beta   90.00
_cell.angle_gamma   90.00
#
_symmetry.space_group_name_H-M   'P 1'
#
loop_
_entity.id
_entity.type
_entity.pdbx_description
1 polymer ?
#
loop_
_entity_poly.entity_id
_entity_poly.type
_entity_poly.pdbx_seq_one_letter_code
_entity_poly.pdbx_strand_id
1 'polypeptide(L)'
;MLKSGEDGVFQTEICKEFSLDSRDGSRLAGNLERQSLISREKILHKGRWTYKLIVKKSAIAEYNRKPIQIESVEGAPCFSCAYQHSCSSEDEGSPYSPAKCVWLEEWIVAGFEKGYIKNEK
;
A
#
# COMPACT_ATOMS: atom_id res chain seq x y z
N MET A 1 -11.10 -3.06 -17.12
CA MET A 1 -10.07 -2.38 -16.30
C MET A 1 -9.47 -1.24 -17.11
N LEU A 2 -9.70 0.00 -16.71
CA LEU A 2 -9.04 1.17 -17.30
C LEU A 2 -7.55 1.11 -16.95
N LYS A 3 -6.73 0.61 -17.88
CA LYS A 3 -5.27 0.64 -17.79
C LYS A 3 -4.78 1.88 -18.51
N SER A 4 -4.67 2.97 -17.77
CA SER A 4 -4.05 4.19 -18.26
C SER A 4 -3.27 4.82 -17.11
N GLY A 5 -2.11 4.22 -16.83
CA GLY A 5 -1.12 4.82 -15.94
C GLY A 5 -0.50 6.04 -16.62
N GLU A 6 0.56 5.81 -17.39
CA GLU A 6 1.32 6.86 -18.06
C GLU A 6 0.57 7.45 -19.28
N ASP A 7 -0.28 6.65 -19.94
CA ASP A 7 -1.01 7.08 -21.14
C ASP A 7 -2.15 8.06 -20.86
N GLY A 8 -2.56 8.22 -19.60
CA GLY A 8 -3.65 9.11 -19.18
C GLY A 8 -5.05 8.71 -19.67
N VAL A 9 -6.08 9.36 -19.10
CA VAL A 9 -7.50 9.11 -19.43
C VAL A 9 -8.22 10.42 -19.69
N PHE A 10 -9.18 10.43 -20.61
CA PHE A 10 -10.01 11.60 -20.84
C PHE A 10 -10.96 11.84 -19.66
N GLN A 11 -11.05 13.08 -19.18
CA GLN A 11 -11.92 13.45 -18.06
C GLN A 11 -13.39 13.08 -18.30
N THR A 12 -13.86 13.22 -19.53
CA THR A 12 -15.22 12.83 -19.94
C THR A 12 -15.48 11.33 -19.83
N GLU A 13 -14.46 10.49 -20.00
CA GLU A 13 -14.59 9.04 -19.84
C GLU A 13 -14.61 8.66 -18.36
N ILE A 14 -13.74 9.28 -17.54
CA ILE A 14 -13.77 9.14 -16.08
C ILE A 14 -15.12 9.56 -15.51
N CYS A 15 -15.65 10.73 -15.90
CA CYS A 15 -16.97 11.16 -15.44
C CYS A 15 -18.06 10.12 -15.74
N LYS A 16 -18.01 9.49 -16.92
CA LYS A 16 -18.99 8.45 -17.29
C LYS A 16 -18.81 7.18 -16.47
N GLU A 17 -17.57 6.70 -16.33
CA GLU A 17 -17.27 5.47 -15.60
C GLU A 17 -17.67 5.58 -14.12
N PHE A 18 -17.34 6.71 -13.48
CA PHE A 18 -17.65 6.96 -12.08
C PHE A 18 -19.05 7.55 -11.84
N SER A 19 -19.89 7.62 -12.88
CA SER A 19 -21.23 8.23 -12.82
C SER A 19 -21.25 9.64 -12.21
N LEU A 20 -20.21 10.42 -12.47
CA LEU A 20 -20.07 11.79 -12.01
C LEU A 20 -20.64 12.77 -13.04
N ASP A 21 -21.23 13.84 -12.56
CA ASP A 21 -21.55 14.97 -13.42
C ASP A 21 -20.25 15.71 -13.85
N SER A 22 -20.37 16.55 -14.88
CA SER A 22 -19.22 17.26 -15.44
C SER A 22 -18.62 18.31 -14.49
N ARG A 23 -19.42 18.84 -13.56
CA ARG A 23 -19.02 19.85 -12.58
C ARG A 23 -18.24 19.18 -11.45
N ASP A 24 -18.74 18.10 -10.90
CA ASP A 24 -18.11 17.30 -9.85
C ASP A 24 -16.84 16.64 -10.37
N GLY A 25 -16.86 16.08 -11.58
CA GLY A 25 -15.65 15.55 -12.22
C GLY A 25 -14.58 16.63 -12.45
N SER A 26 -14.97 17.84 -12.82
CA SER A 26 -14.03 18.96 -12.96
C SER A 26 -13.47 19.44 -11.62
N ARG A 27 -14.30 19.48 -10.57
CA ARG A 27 -13.88 19.83 -9.21
C ARG A 27 -12.89 18.80 -8.67
N LEU A 28 -13.19 17.51 -8.86
CA LEU A 28 -12.32 16.40 -8.44
C LEU A 28 -10.98 16.45 -9.19
N ALA A 29 -10.99 16.59 -10.51
CA ALA A 29 -9.77 16.70 -11.31
C ALA A 29 -8.92 17.91 -10.87
N GLY A 30 -9.54 19.06 -10.60
CA GLY A 30 -8.85 20.25 -10.08
C GLY A 30 -8.29 20.06 -8.66
N ASN A 31 -8.98 19.34 -7.78
CA ASN A 31 -8.47 18.97 -6.45
C ASN A 31 -7.22 18.09 -6.58
N LEU A 32 -7.28 17.05 -7.41
CA LEU A 32 -6.18 16.11 -7.63
C LEU A 32 -4.96 16.77 -8.26
N GLU A 33 -5.18 17.73 -9.17
CA GLU A 33 -4.09 18.54 -9.73
C GLU A 33 -3.44 19.44 -8.67
N ARG A 34 -4.22 20.08 -7.80
CA ARG A 34 -3.70 20.89 -6.68
C ARG A 34 -2.88 20.05 -5.69
N GLN A 35 -3.28 18.82 -5.45
CA GLN A 35 -2.52 17.87 -4.63
C GLN A 35 -1.29 17.31 -5.36
N SER A 36 -1.01 17.74 -6.59
CA SER A 36 0.08 17.22 -7.43
C SER A 36 0.03 15.72 -7.66
N LEU A 37 -1.16 15.12 -7.66
CA LEU A 37 -1.35 13.70 -7.95
C LEU A 37 -1.49 13.43 -9.46
N ILE A 38 -2.06 14.39 -10.19
CA ILE A 38 -2.25 14.32 -11.64
C ILE A 38 -1.77 15.61 -12.34
N SER A 39 -1.58 15.56 -13.65
CA SER A 39 -1.53 16.70 -14.56
C SER A 39 -2.73 16.68 -15.52
N ARG A 40 -3.14 17.86 -15.99
CA ARG A 40 -4.23 18.02 -16.96
C ARG A 40 -3.71 18.64 -18.24
N GLU A 41 -3.98 17.98 -19.36
CA GLU A 41 -3.63 18.48 -20.70
C GLU A 41 -4.90 18.74 -21.50
N LYS A 42 -5.05 19.96 -22.03
CA LYS A 42 -6.20 20.31 -22.86
C LYS A 42 -6.05 19.70 -24.24
N ILE A 43 -7.00 18.87 -24.65
CA ILE A 43 -6.97 18.12 -25.91
C ILE A 43 -8.33 18.18 -26.62
N LEU A 44 -8.29 18.19 -27.95
CA LEU A 44 -9.48 18.10 -28.78
C LEU A 44 -9.82 16.63 -29.00
N HIS A 45 -10.91 16.16 -28.40
CA HIS A 45 -11.38 14.78 -28.56
C HIS A 45 -12.79 14.79 -29.17
N LYS A 46 -12.97 14.13 -30.32
CA LYS A 46 -14.26 14.04 -31.04
C LYS A 46 -14.93 15.42 -31.26
N GLY A 47 -14.13 16.42 -31.63
CA GLY A 47 -14.62 17.78 -31.92
C GLY A 47 -15.00 18.60 -30.68
N ARG A 48 -14.76 18.10 -29.46
CA ARG A 48 -14.99 18.82 -28.20
C ARG A 48 -13.69 18.94 -27.42
N TRP A 49 -13.45 20.10 -26.82
CA TRP A 49 -12.33 20.28 -25.91
C TRP A 49 -12.59 19.49 -24.61
N THR A 50 -11.63 18.67 -24.23
CA THR A 50 -11.63 17.91 -22.99
C THR A 50 -10.24 17.97 -22.37
N TYR A 51 -10.11 17.51 -21.12
CA TYR A 51 -8.83 17.34 -20.47
C TYR A 51 -8.43 15.87 -20.48
N LYS A 52 -7.17 15.61 -20.79
CA LYS A 52 -6.51 14.34 -20.54
C LYS A 52 -5.88 14.41 -19.16
N LEU A 53 -6.28 13.52 -18.26
CA LEU A 53 -5.77 13.41 -16.91
C LEU A 53 -4.64 12.38 -16.91
N ILE A 54 -3.43 12.78 -16.51
CA ILE A 54 -2.25 11.92 -16.48
C ILE A 54 -1.78 11.82 -15.03
N VAL A 55 -1.57 10.61 -14.52
CA VAL A 55 -1.13 10.41 -13.14
C VAL A 55 0.36 10.73 -13.02
N LYS A 56 0.76 11.51 -12.02
CA LYS A 56 2.18 11.81 -11.78
C LYS A 56 2.90 10.58 -11.23
N LYS A 57 4.11 10.30 -11.74
CA LYS A 57 4.95 9.17 -11.31
C LYS A 57 5.22 9.16 -9.80
N SER A 58 5.34 10.34 -9.18
CA SER A 58 5.51 10.49 -7.73
C SER A 58 4.33 9.94 -6.93
N ALA A 59 3.10 10.16 -7.39
CA ALA A 59 1.89 9.68 -6.72
C ALA A 59 1.76 8.15 -6.81
N ILE A 60 2.07 7.57 -7.97
CA ILE A 60 2.12 6.10 -8.16
C ILE A 60 3.21 5.49 -7.27
N ALA A 61 4.37 6.14 -7.24
CA ALA A 61 5.49 5.66 -6.45
C ALA A 61 5.16 5.75 -4.95
N GLU A 62 4.51 6.78 -4.44
CA GLU A 62 4.08 6.87 -3.04
C GLU A 62 3.05 5.80 -2.67
N TYR A 63 2.04 5.57 -3.51
CA TYR A 63 1.02 4.54 -3.28
C TYR A 63 1.61 3.12 -3.31
N ASN A 64 2.53 2.84 -4.25
CA ASN A 64 3.23 1.55 -4.32
C ASN A 64 4.41 1.43 -3.33
N ARG A 65 4.88 2.53 -2.72
CA ARG A 65 6.00 2.57 -1.75
C ARG A 65 5.60 2.41 -0.29
N LYS A 66 4.34 2.09 0.00
CA LYS A 66 4.03 1.43 1.27
C LYS A 66 3.81 -0.07 1.04
N PRO A 67 4.81 -0.82 0.54
CA PRO A 67 4.77 -2.26 0.73
C PRO A 67 4.73 -2.48 2.24
N ILE A 68 3.87 -3.39 2.67
CA ILE A 68 3.93 -3.90 4.03
C ILE A 68 5.29 -4.56 4.15
N GLN A 69 6.18 -3.93 4.91
CA GLN A 69 7.49 -4.44 5.22
C GLN A 69 7.32 -5.59 6.22
N ILE A 70 7.53 -6.82 5.76
CA ILE A 70 7.37 -8.06 6.55
C ILE A 70 8.73 -8.55 7.05
N GLU A 71 9.82 -7.88 6.67
CA GLU A 71 11.20 -8.25 7.01
C GLU A 71 11.40 -8.39 8.53
N SER A 72 10.69 -7.60 9.33
CA SER A 72 10.76 -7.65 10.80
C SER A 72 10.13 -8.90 11.43
N VAL A 73 9.27 -9.62 10.70
CA VAL A 73 8.58 -10.83 11.20
C VAL A 73 8.85 -12.05 10.32
N GLU A 74 9.75 -11.91 9.35
CA GLU A 74 10.11 -12.97 8.43
C GLU A 74 10.77 -14.13 9.18
N GLY A 75 10.24 -15.34 8.96
CA GLY A 75 10.73 -16.56 9.61
C GLY A 75 10.33 -16.68 11.09
N ALA A 76 9.43 -15.85 11.61
CA ALA A 76 8.93 -15.99 12.97
C ALA A 76 8.24 -17.35 13.17
N PRO A 77 8.54 -18.08 14.27
CA PRO A 77 8.06 -19.45 14.47
C PRO A 77 6.55 -19.53 14.70
N CYS A 78 5.90 -18.41 15.06
CA CYS A 78 4.46 -18.36 15.28
C CYS A 78 3.66 -18.75 14.04
N PHE A 79 4.07 -18.30 12.85
CA PHE A 79 3.33 -18.55 11.61
C PHE A 79 3.24 -20.04 11.21
N SER A 80 4.12 -20.89 11.75
CA SER A 80 4.13 -22.34 11.54
C SER A 80 3.96 -23.14 12.85
N CYS A 81 3.57 -22.48 13.94
CA CYS A 81 3.44 -23.11 15.26
C CYS A 81 2.19 -24.00 15.34
N ALA A 82 2.38 -25.28 15.68
CA ALA A 82 1.28 -26.24 15.85
C ALA A 82 0.28 -25.84 16.96
N TYR A 83 0.75 -25.08 17.96
CA TYR A 83 -0.04 -24.65 19.12
C TYR A 83 -0.60 -23.22 18.98
N GLN A 84 -0.54 -22.62 17.78
CA GLN A 84 -1.00 -21.24 17.57
C GLN A 84 -2.46 -21.03 18.00
N HIS A 85 -3.32 -22.03 17.81
CA HIS A 85 -4.73 -21.97 18.20
C HIS A 85 -4.97 -21.97 19.73
N SER A 86 -3.98 -22.37 20.53
CA SER A 86 -4.03 -22.38 21.99
C SER A 86 -3.22 -21.25 22.62
N CYS A 87 -2.53 -20.45 21.80
CA CYS A 87 -1.64 -19.39 22.26
C CYS A 87 -2.45 -18.13 22.61
N SER A 88 -2.41 -17.69 23.87
CA SER A 88 -3.16 -16.53 24.33
C SER A 88 -2.31 -15.60 25.21
N SER A 89 -2.52 -14.30 25.07
CA SER A 89 -1.93 -13.28 25.94
C SER A 89 -2.76 -13.00 27.19
N GLU A 90 -4.03 -13.41 27.20
CA GLU A 90 -4.99 -13.09 28.28
C GLU A 90 -5.11 -14.22 29.32
N ASP A 91 -4.77 -15.45 28.93
CA ASP A 91 -4.84 -16.61 29.82
C ASP A 91 -3.48 -16.87 30.49
N GLU A 92 -3.27 -16.27 31.66
CA GLU A 92 -2.03 -16.42 32.44
C GLU A 92 -1.74 -17.87 32.86
N GLY A 93 -2.78 -18.71 32.94
CA GLY A 93 -2.69 -20.12 33.34
C GLY A 93 -2.38 -21.07 32.19
N SER A 94 -2.49 -20.62 30.95
CA SER A 94 -2.12 -21.41 29.78
C SER A 94 -0.59 -21.57 29.69
N PRO A 95 -0.09 -22.79 29.42
CA PRO A 95 1.33 -22.98 29.11
C PRO A 95 1.71 -22.36 27.75
N TYR A 96 0.72 -22.01 26.92
CA TYR A 96 0.90 -21.41 25.61
C TYR A 96 0.57 -19.92 25.67
N SER A 97 1.60 -19.11 25.90
CA SER A 97 1.51 -17.65 25.88
C SER A 97 2.68 -17.06 25.08
N PRO A 98 2.45 -16.04 24.23
CA PRO A 98 3.55 -15.39 23.50
C PRO A 98 4.62 -14.83 24.45
N ALA A 99 4.23 -14.37 25.64
CA ALA A 99 5.13 -13.79 26.63
C ALA A 99 6.04 -14.81 27.32
N LYS A 100 5.69 -16.11 27.27
CA LYS A 100 6.42 -17.21 27.92
C LYS A 100 6.97 -18.23 26.89
N CYS A 101 6.95 -17.88 25.60
CA CYS A 101 7.28 -18.81 24.51
C CYS A 101 8.78 -18.86 24.25
N VAL A 102 9.40 -20.00 24.58
CA VAL A 102 10.85 -20.23 24.38
C VAL A 102 11.24 -20.15 22.90
N TRP A 103 10.43 -20.71 21.99
CA TRP A 103 10.75 -20.67 20.55
C TRP A 103 10.75 -19.24 20.00
N LEU A 104 9.83 -18.40 20.49
CA LEU A 104 9.79 -16.99 20.10
C LEU A 104 10.99 -16.23 20.67
N GLU A 105 11.35 -16.50 21.92
CA GLU A 105 12.54 -15.93 22.57
C GLU A 105 13.83 -16.30 21.82
N GLU A 106 14.06 -17.58 21.55
CA GLU A 106 15.22 -18.07 20.80
C GLU A 106 15.31 -17.42 19.40
N TRP A 107 14.17 -17.29 18.71
CA TRP A 107 14.12 -16.63 17.41
C TRP A 107 14.48 -15.14 17.51
N ILE A 108 13.97 -14.43 18.52
CA ILE A 108 14.30 -13.02 18.77
C ILE A 108 15.81 -12.88 19.04
N VAL A 109 16.35 -13.66 19.97
CA VAL A 109 17.79 -13.63 20.35
C VAL A 109 18.68 -13.93 19.15
N ALA A 110 18.39 -15.00 18.40
CA ALA A 110 19.13 -15.35 17.18
C ALA A 110 19.01 -14.27 16.08
N GLY A 111 17.88 -13.56 16.02
CA GLY A 111 17.67 -12.42 15.13
C GLY A 111 18.56 -11.22 15.48
N PHE A 112 18.72 -10.91 16.78
CA PHE A 112 19.59 -9.84 17.25
C PHE A 112 21.07 -10.11 16.93
N GLU A 113 21.55 -11.35 17.12
CA GLU A 113 22.94 -11.73 16.79
C GLU A 113 23.24 -11.55 15.29
N LYS A 114 22.29 -11.93 14.42
CA LYS A 114 22.41 -11.73 12.96
C LYS A 114 22.37 -10.25 12.57
N GLY A 115 21.61 -9.43 13.28
CA GLY A 115 21.55 -7.98 13.09
C GLY A 115 22.87 -7.29 13.45
N TYR A 116 23.56 -7.75 14.49
CA TYR A 116 24.85 -7.20 14.90
C TYR A 116 25.95 -7.45 13.85
N ILE A 117 26.02 -8.67 13.32
CA ILE A 117 27.01 -9.08 12.30
C ILE A 117 26.81 -8.33 10.96
N LYS A 118 25.58 -7.92 10.63
CA LYS A 118 25.29 -7.11 9.43
C LYS A 118 25.73 -5.65 9.54
N ASN A 119 25.89 -5.11 10.75
CA ASN A 119 26.26 -3.70 10.98
C ASN A 119 27.78 -3.47 11.07
N GLU A 120 28.59 -4.53 11.05
CA GLU A 120 30.07 -4.48 11.16
C GLU A 120 30.78 -4.84 9.84
N LYS A 121 30.05 -4.87 8.71
CA LYS A 121 30.58 -5.03 7.35
C LYS A 121 30.24 -3.86 6.46
#